data_AF-A0A948UV60-F1
#
_entry.id   AF-A0A948UV60-F1
#
_cell.length_a   1.000
_cell.length_b   1.000
_cell.length_c   1.000
_cell.angle_alpha   90.00
_cell.angle_beta   90.00
_cell.angle_gamma   90.00
#
_symmetry.space_group_name_H-M   'P 1'
#
loop_
_entity.id
_entity.type
_entity.pdbx_description
1 polymer ?
#
loop_
_entity_poly.entity_id
_entity_poly.type
_entity_poly.pdbx_seq_one_letter_code
_entity_poly.pdbx_strand_id
1 'polypeptide(L)'
;MNRTVFIFISMFFIFSISSHAAIYKGQKVFVKECVSCHSGGQAFIAKKNMKDWKKLMDKKGKALAGLHLKNKDAKDSWEYFESNNYEKKSKHLQQFLVEYAKDSGNVPACN
;
A
#
# COMPACT_ATOMS: atom_id res chain seq x y z
N MET A 1 14.42 -36.03 -14.61
CA MET A 1 13.84 -34.84 -13.96
C MET A 1 12.59 -35.28 -13.21
N ASN A 2 12.64 -35.37 -11.88
CA ASN A 2 11.58 -36.02 -11.10
C ASN A 2 10.27 -35.24 -11.16
N ARG A 3 9.14 -35.95 -11.33
CA ARG A 3 7.78 -35.38 -11.41
C ARG A 3 7.44 -34.49 -10.21
N THR A 4 8.03 -34.79 -9.05
CA THR A 4 7.94 -34.00 -7.82
C THR A 4 8.62 -32.64 -7.93
N VAL A 5 9.77 -32.54 -8.61
CA VAL A 5 10.50 -31.28 -8.81
C VAL A 5 9.68 -30.31 -9.68
N PHE A 6 8.97 -30.82 -10.69
CA PHE A 6 8.07 -30.01 -11.51
C PHE A 6 6.90 -29.42 -10.70
N ILE A 7 6.34 -30.18 -9.76
CA ILE A 7 5.23 -29.73 -8.89
C ILE A 7 5.72 -28.61 -7.96
N PHE A 8 6.91 -28.76 -7.36
CA PHE A 8 7.49 -27.72 -6.50
C PHE A 8 7.83 -26.43 -7.26
N ILE A 9 8.34 -26.53 -8.48
CA ILE A 9 8.63 -25.36 -9.33
C ILE A 9 7.34 -24.64 -9.73
N SER A 10 6.29 -25.38 -10.09
CA SER A 10 4.99 -24.80 -10.46
C SER A 10 4.33 -24.03 -9.30
N MET A 11 4.45 -24.54 -8.07
CA MET A 11 3.85 -23.90 -6.88
C MET A 11 4.54 -22.59 -6.50
N PHE A 12 5.84 -22.46 -6.76
CA PHE A 12 6.61 -21.24 -6.49
C PHE A 12 6.23 -20.09 -7.44
N PHE A 13 5.96 -20.40 -8.72
CA PHE A 13 5.57 -19.38 -9.71
C PHE A 13 4.21 -18.73 -9.42
N ILE A 14 3.25 -19.47 -8.86
CA ILE A 14 1.90 -18.94 -8.58
C ILE A 14 1.92 -17.89 -7.45
N PHE A 15 2.84 -18.02 -6.48
CA PHE A 15 2.90 -17.12 -5.32
C PHE A 15 3.32 -15.69 -5.70
N SER A 16 4.28 -15.54 -6.62
CA SER A 16 4.85 -14.25 -7.02
C SER A 16 3.88 -13.33 -7.79
N ILE A 17 2.87 -13.87 -8.47
CA ILE A 17 1.89 -13.08 -9.23
C ILE A 17 0.91 -12.36 -8.29
N SER A 18 0.63 -12.96 -7.13
CA SER A 18 -0.36 -12.47 -6.18
C SER A 18 0.08 -11.16 -5.48
N SER A 19 1.38 -10.98 -5.26
CA SER A 19 1.95 -9.77 -4.64
C SER A 19 1.81 -8.54 -5.55
N HIS A 20 2.12 -8.70 -6.84
CA HIS A 20 2.02 -7.64 -7.84
C HIS A 20 0.60 -7.08 -7.97
N ALA A 21 -0.40 -7.96 -8.01
CA ALA A 21 -1.81 -7.55 -8.06
C ALA A 21 -2.22 -6.76 -6.81
N ALA A 22 -1.71 -7.13 -5.64
CA ALA A 22 -2.03 -6.46 -4.39
C ALA A 22 -1.38 -5.07 -4.29
N ILE A 23 -0.12 -4.93 -4.72
CA ILE A 23 0.59 -3.65 -4.86
C ILE A 23 -0.16 -2.73 -5.83
N TYR A 24 -0.56 -3.23 -7.00
CA TYR A 24 -1.31 -2.46 -8.00
C TYR A 24 -2.67 -1.99 -7.47
N LYS A 25 -3.40 -2.83 -6.74
CA LYS A 25 -4.63 -2.42 -6.04
C LYS A 25 -4.35 -1.31 -5.04
N GLY A 26 -3.24 -1.39 -4.29
CA GLY A 26 -2.82 -0.35 -3.36
C GLY A 26 -2.49 0.97 -4.05
N GLN A 27 -1.79 0.92 -5.18
CA GLN A 27 -1.49 2.09 -6.01
C GLN A 27 -2.76 2.78 -6.47
N LYS A 28 -3.76 2.03 -6.97
CA LYS A 28 -5.05 2.59 -7.38
C LYS A 28 -5.75 3.32 -6.23
N VAL A 29 -5.68 2.77 -5.03
CA VAL A 29 -6.25 3.41 -3.84
C VAL A 29 -5.51 4.70 -3.51
N PHE A 30 -4.17 4.66 -3.50
CA PHE A 30 -3.37 5.86 -3.23
C PHE A 30 -3.62 6.97 -4.24
N VAL A 31 -3.63 6.65 -5.54
CA VAL A 31 -3.89 7.63 -6.61
C VAL A 31 -5.28 8.22 -6.47
N LYS A 32 -6.29 7.39 -6.20
CA LYS A 32 -7.68 7.86 -6.12
C LYS A 32 -7.97 8.68 -4.86
N GLU A 33 -7.48 8.22 -3.71
CA GLU A 33 -7.95 8.71 -2.40
C GLU A 33 -6.92 9.62 -1.70
N CYS A 34 -5.63 9.57 -2.10
CA CYS A 34 -4.56 10.28 -1.38
C CYS A 34 -3.91 11.41 -2.20
N VAL A 35 -3.80 11.26 -3.53
CA VAL A 35 -3.03 12.20 -4.37
C VAL A 35 -3.65 13.60 -4.47
N SER A 36 -4.97 13.74 -4.26
CA SER A 36 -5.64 15.05 -4.24
C SER A 36 -5.02 16.01 -3.23
N CYS A 37 -4.55 15.50 -2.08
CA CYS A 37 -3.90 16.29 -1.04
C CYS A 37 -2.39 16.01 -0.95
N HIS A 38 -1.95 14.76 -1.18
CA HIS A 38 -0.57 14.32 -1.06
C HIS A 38 0.07 14.19 -2.44
N SER A 39 0.38 15.33 -3.05
CA SER A 39 1.04 15.40 -4.36
C SER A 39 2.47 14.83 -4.33
N GLY A 40 3.00 14.51 -5.50
CA GLY A 40 4.35 13.95 -5.66
C GLY A 40 4.42 12.42 -5.70
N GLY A 41 3.28 11.72 -5.64
CA GLY A 41 3.23 10.28 -5.93
C GLY A 41 4.20 9.46 -5.08
N GLN A 42 5.10 8.73 -5.72
CA GLN A 42 6.13 7.94 -5.03
C GLN A 42 7.10 8.80 -4.22
N ALA A 43 7.42 10.03 -4.63
CA ALA A 43 8.28 10.92 -3.84
C ALA A 43 7.67 11.25 -2.48
N PHE A 44 6.33 11.25 -2.35
CA PHE A 44 5.66 11.36 -1.07
C PHE A 44 5.84 10.09 -0.21
N ILE A 45 5.66 8.91 -0.81
CA ILE A 45 5.78 7.63 -0.12
C ILE A 45 7.22 7.42 0.39
N ALA A 46 8.21 7.84 -0.40
CA ALA A 46 9.62 7.81 -0.05
C ALA A 46 10.04 8.79 1.07
N LYS A 47 9.11 9.56 1.66
CA LYS A 47 9.39 10.38 2.85
C LYS A 47 9.47 9.56 4.14
N LYS A 48 9.02 8.30 4.13
CA LYS A 48 9.01 7.40 5.29
C LYS A 48 9.63 6.05 4.96
N ASN A 49 10.21 5.42 5.97
CA ASN A 49 10.77 4.08 5.88
C ASN A 49 9.67 3.01 6.01
N MET A 50 9.96 1.77 5.61
CA MET A 50 9.06 0.63 5.68
C MET A 50 8.48 0.44 7.09
N LYS A 51 9.32 0.59 8.12
CA LYS A 51 8.91 0.47 9.53
C LYS A 51 7.86 1.51 9.91
N ASP A 52 8.03 2.75 9.47
CA ASP A 52 7.10 3.84 9.78
C ASP A 52 5.76 3.65 9.07
N TRP A 53 5.79 3.25 7.80
CA TRP A 53 4.58 2.90 7.07
C TRP A 53 3.84 1.72 7.69
N LYS A 54 4.56 0.65 8.06
CA LYS A 54 3.97 -0.50 8.78
C LYS A 54 3.32 -0.07 10.09
N LYS A 55 3.96 0.82 10.86
CA LYS A 55 3.42 1.35 12.12
C LYS A 55 2.16 2.18 11.89
N LEU A 56 2.13 3.05 10.88
CA LEU A 56 0.95 3.87 10.55
C LEU A 56 -0.22 3.03 10.03
N MET A 57 0.09 1.96 9.30
CA MET A 57 -0.88 1.06 8.69
C MET A 57 -1.30 -0.11 9.59
N ASP A 58 -0.71 -0.23 10.78
CA ASP A 58 -1.09 -1.26 11.76
C ASP A 58 -2.58 -1.17 12.14
N LYS A 59 -3.16 -2.30 12.51
CA LYS A 59 -4.59 -2.43 12.86
C LYS A 59 -5.52 -1.80 11.81
N LYS A 60 -5.28 -2.12 10.53
CA LYS A 60 -6.03 -1.59 9.37
C LYS A 60 -5.89 -0.07 9.19
N GLY A 61 -4.71 0.47 9.52
CA GLY A 61 -4.38 1.88 9.33
C GLY A 61 -5.10 2.85 10.26
N LYS A 62 -5.47 2.41 11.47
CA LYS A 62 -6.11 3.28 12.48
C LYS A 62 -5.26 4.50 12.82
N ALA A 63 -3.93 4.33 12.91
CA ALA A 63 -3.04 5.45 13.20
C ALA A 63 -3.01 6.46 12.04
N LEU A 64 -2.92 5.99 10.79
CA LEU A 64 -2.98 6.87 9.61
C LEU A 64 -4.32 7.61 9.51
N ALA A 65 -5.44 6.93 9.71
CA ALA A 65 -6.77 7.54 9.72
C ALA A 65 -6.88 8.59 10.84
N GLY A 66 -6.40 8.26 12.04
CA GLY A 66 -6.40 9.19 13.17
C GLY A 66 -5.61 10.48 12.93
N LEU A 67 -4.54 10.45 12.12
CA LEU A 67 -3.82 11.67 11.73
C LEU A 67 -4.68 12.60 10.86
N HIS A 68 -5.49 12.03 9.97
CA HIS A 68 -6.37 12.81 9.09
C HIS A 68 -7.61 13.31 9.85
N LEU A 69 -8.26 12.42 10.61
CA LEU A 69 -9.50 12.73 11.35
C LEU A 69 -9.30 13.78 12.46
N LYS A 70 -8.08 13.94 12.96
CA LYS A 70 -7.75 14.97 13.96
C LYS A 70 -7.31 16.30 13.36
N ASN A 71 -7.05 16.34 12.05
CA ASN A 71 -6.61 17.54 11.37
C ASN A 71 -7.78 18.20 10.63
N LYS A 72 -8.16 19.41 11.05
CA LYS A 72 -9.23 20.20 10.41
C LYS A 72 -8.95 20.54 8.94
N ASP A 73 -7.68 20.60 8.55
CA ASP A 73 -7.26 20.90 7.17
C ASP A 73 -7.37 19.65 6.27
N ALA A 74 -7.61 18.48 6.85
CA ALA A 74 -7.81 17.22 6.15
C ALA A 74 -9.28 16.77 6.11
N LYS A 75 -10.23 17.67 6.40
CA LYS A 75 -11.68 17.37 6.46
C LYS A 75 -12.21 16.68 5.22
N ASP A 76 -11.74 17.07 4.04
CA ASP A 76 -12.17 16.48 2.77
C ASP A 76 -11.85 14.98 2.66
N SER A 77 -10.89 14.49 3.46
CA SER A 77 -10.53 13.07 3.51
C SER A 77 -11.29 12.26 4.57
N TRP A 78 -12.04 12.92 5.47
CA TRP A 78 -12.66 12.26 6.63
C TRP A 78 -13.65 11.17 6.21
N GLU A 79 -14.51 11.46 5.23
CA GLU A 79 -15.48 10.48 4.69
C GLU A 79 -14.78 9.19 4.26
N TYR A 80 -13.65 9.31 3.55
CA TYR A 80 -12.87 8.14 3.13
C TYR A 80 -12.35 7.36 4.35
N PHE A 81 -11.71 8.03 5.31
CA PHE A 81 -11.09 7.37 6.47
C PHE A 81 -12.09 6.77 7.47
N GLU A 82 -13.34 7.24 7.48
CA GLU A 82 -14.45 6.67 8.26
C GLU A 82 -15.18 5.54 7.51
N SER A 83 -14.98 5.42 6.19
CA SER A 83 -15.69 4.46 5.38
C SER A 83 -15.22 3.01 5.57
N ASN A 84 -16.16 2.08 5.38
CA ASN A 84 -15.86 0.65 5.22
C ASN A 84 -14.91 0.36 4.05
N ASN A 85 -14.87 1.25 3.05
CA ASN A 85 -14.02 1.11 1.88
C ASN A 85 -12.53 1.27 2.24
N TYR A 86 -12.19 2.22 3.12
CA TYR A 86 -10.83 2.34 3.67
C TYR A 86 -10.43 1.08 4.42
N GLU A 87 -11.29 0.61 5.33
CA GLU A 87 -11.01 -0.58 6.13
C GLU A 87 -10.70 -1.81 5.25
N LYS A 88 -11.54 -2.07 4.25
CA LYS A 88 -11.37 -3.21 3.31
C LYS A 88 -10.11 -3.10 2.45
N LYS A 89 -9.71 -1.88 2.09
CA LYS A 89 -8.58 -1.62 1.17
C LYS A 89 -7.26 -1.33 1.89
N SER A 90 -7.29 -1.12 3.20
CA SER A 90 -6.14 -0.79 4.04
C SER A 90 -4.93 -1.72 3.83
N LYS A 91 -5.17 -3.03 3.68
CA LYS A 91 -4.11 -4.02 3.42
C LYS A 91 -3.38 -3.77 2.09
N HIS A 92 -4.13 -3.50 1.02
CA HIS A 92 -3.54 -3.20 -0.29
C HIS A 92 -2.79 -1.88 -0.27
N LEU A 93 -3.39 -0.84 0.35
CA LEU A 93 -2.74 0.44 0.54
C LEU A 93 -1.41 0.30 1.32
N GLN A 94 -1.41 -0.50 2.40
CA GLN A 94 -0.20 -0.78 3.16
C GLN A 94 0.88 -1.45 2.32
N GLN A 95 0.52 -2.47 1.53
CA GLN A 95 1.48 -3.16 0.67
C GLN A 95 2.15 -2.17 -0.29
N PHE A 96 1.36 -1.30 -0.93
CA PHE A 96 1.90 -0.28 -1.81
C PHE A 96 2.80 0.74 -1.11
N LEU A 97 2.39 1.27 0.06
CA LEU A 97 3.18 2.24 0.84
C LEU A 97 4.50 1.65 1.32
N VAL A 98 4.50 0.37 1.72
CA VAL A 98 5.70 -0.34 2.19
C VAL A 98 6.60 -0.73 1.02
N GLU A 99 6.01 -1.15 -0.10
CA GLU A 99 6.73 -1.57 -1.31
C GLU A 99 7.63 -0.45 -1.83
N TYR A 100 7.15 0.79 -1.81
CA TYR A 100 7.88 1.96 -2.34
C TYR A 100 8.34 2.92 -1.24
N ALA A 101 8.51 2.41 -0.03
CA ALA A 101 9.09 3.16 1.07
C ALA A 101 10.56 3.54 0.77
N LYS A 102 11.09 4.53 1.49
CA LYS A 102 12.45 5.07 1.28
C LYS A 102 13.55 4.01 1.24
N ASP A 103 13.47 3.05 2.14
CA ASP A 103 14.46 1.98 2.39
C ASP A 103 14.05 0.63 1.76
N SER A 104 13.05 0.62 0.87
CA SER A 104 12.58 -0.60 0.19
C SER A 104 13.54 -1.10 -0.88
N GLY A 105 14.35 -0.20 -1.47
CA GLY A 105 15.16 -0.51 -2.65
C GLY A 105 14.35 -0.64 -3.96
N ASN A 106 13.02 -0.51 -3.90
CA ASN A 106 12.14 -0.63 -5.06
C ASN A 106 11.79 0.74 -5.64
N VAL A 107 11.77 0.82 -6.97
CA VAL A 107 11.31 1.99 -7.73
C VAL A 107 10.19 1.52 -8.65
N PRO A 108 9.04 2.21 -8.74
CA PRO A 108 7.98 1.83 -9.66
C PRO A 108 8.50 1.83 -11.09
N ALA A 109 8.18 0.79 -11.87
CA ALA A 109 8.40 0.84 -13.30
C ALA A 109 7.54 1.97 -13.91
N CYS A 110 8.18 2.91 -14.61
CA CYS A 110 7.47 3.92 -15.38
C CYS A 110 6.69 3.22 -16.51
N ASN A 111 5.39 3.45 -16.59
CA ASN A 111 4.60 3.23 -17.80
C ASN A 111 4.40 4.57 -18.49
#